data_AF-A0A8J7LR22-F1
#
_entry.id   AF-A0A8J7LR22-F1
#
_cell.length_a   1.000
_cell.length_b   1.000
_cell.length_c   1.000
_cell.angle_alpha   90.00
_cell.angle_beta   90.00
_cell.angle_gamma   90.00
#
_symmetry.space_group_name_H-M   'P 1'
#
loop_
_entity.id
_entity.type
_entity.pdbx_description
1 polymer ?
#
loop_
_entity_poly.entity_id
_entity_poly.type
_entity_poly.pdbx_seq_one_letter_code
_entity_poly.pdbx_strand_id
1 'polypeptide(L)'
;MTESENAAFSPEGKTVFIHVGPPKTGTTTIQAYLRDHHDFLATKNTWTMPHKGLLFGHNLNDTEYWQSAFMDLEENGLPMGERSYCFSPRLFAQNKALCRAHIQQGIEQQQNIVLSSEALWRAGPVVSERIADYFRSYGYKVRFIIYMRSPLQATLSWISQRATVGFMSKRSVGSAHAMIRLTRVWLTDMQARFGPDELDIRRFDQACFPQGNLISDFLSAIGLSDVACPAENQKRNIGAGQLCTHVGLEVNARLMRQYKNSHIGLHFKPHQLRKHLAELEVGPYRPSDEVIRSLYNSSGEDIDLLRELTGFTDIYDHETILETALQMPQVDVSDEDIMRLSDEILNSAVRQEEEEVVAQLNKAPVAEAQDYFLAALPLVHSLRLARSIRDKAVDEGLGDIAEIYARLALLMTTEVFRRDIAVYSMIILNRNSFFDQTDQVVRDLVARINDSEKSRENIFNRLKRESSDLTL
;
A
#
# COMPACT_ATOMS: atom_id res chain seq x y z
N MET A 1 -21.75 -34.28 3.03
CA MET A 1 -21.89 -33.13 3.94
C MET A 1 -22.42 -32.01 3.06
N THR A 2 -23.68 -31.64 3.27
CA THR A 2 -24.51 -30.89 2.33
C THR A 2 -25.27 -29.79 3.08
N GLU A 3 -25.32 -28.61 2.48
CA GLU A 3 -26.23 -27.46 2.75
C GLU A 3 -26.09 -26.62 4.05
N SER A 4 -25.31 -26.99 5.07
CA SER A 4 -25.31 -26.22 6.35
C SER A 4 -24.13 -25.28 6.61
N GLU A 5 -23.15 -25.16 5.71
CA GLU A 5 -21.86 -24.54 6.06
C GLU A 5 -21.89 -23.00 6.14
N ASN A 6 -23.00 -22.38 5.73
CA ASN A 6 -23.22 -20.93 5.75
C ASN A 6 -24.65 -20.60 6.24
N ALA A 7 -25.14 -21.32 7.25
CA ALA A 7 -26.51 -21.16 7.77
C ALA A 7 -26.85 -19.69 8.12
N ALA A 8 -28.09 -19.29 7.80
CA ALA A 8 -28.58 -17.95 8.11
C ALA A 8 -28.64 -17.74 9.62
N PHE A 9 -28.15 -16.58 10.07
CA PHE A 9 -28.25 -16.20 11.48
C PHE A 9 -29.57 -15.50 11.76
N SER A 10 -30.16 -15.72 12.93
CA SER A 10 -31.30 -14.94 13.41
C SER A 10 -30.92 -14.28 14.75
N PRO A 11 -30.69 -12.95 14.78
CA PRO A 11 -30.31 -12.27 16.01
C PRO A 11 -31.46 -12.21 17.03
N GLU A 12 -31.28 -12.86 18.17
CA GLU A 12 -32.06 -12.57 19.38
C GLU A 12 -31.36 -11.48 20.21
N GLY A 13 -31.94 -10.28 20.26
CA GLY A 13 -31.38 -9.13 20.98
C GLY A 13 -30.36 -8.32 20.18
N LYS A 14 -29.76 -7.31 20.82
CA LYS A 14 -28.81 -6.39 20.15
C LYS A 14 -27.51 -7.12 19.85
N THR A 15 -27.10 -7.09 18.59
CA THR A 15 -25.87 -7.74 18.14
C THR A 15 -24.97 -6.74 17.41
N VAL A 16 -23.67 -6.79 17.71
CA VAL A 16 -22.64 -6.15 16.90
C VAL A 16 -21.99 -7.20 16.02
N PHE A 17 -22.07 -6.98 14.72
CA PHE A 17 -21.44 -7.78 13.69
C PHE A 17 -20.14 -7.10 13.26
N ILE A 18 -19.03 -7.77 13.49
CA ILE A 18 -17.69 -7.27 13.18
C ILE A 18 -17.14 -8.09 12.03
N HIS A 19 -17.22 -7.55 10.82
CA HIS A 19 -16.56 -8.15 9.68
C HIS A 19 -15.05 -7.87 9.73
N VAL A 20 -14.29 -8.96 9.78
CA VAL A 20 -12.83 -8.93 9.60
C VAL A 20 -12.50 -9.66 8.33
N GLY A 21 -12.07 -8.90 7.33
CA GLY A 21 -11.59 -9.49 6.09
C GLY A 21 -10.07 -9.53 6.09
N PRO A 22 -9.45 -10.73 6.13
CA PRO A 22 -8.08 -10.89 5.67
C PRO A 22 -7.95 -10.33 4.25
N PRO A 23 -6.75 -9.94 3.80
CA PRO A 23 -6.57 -9.41 2.46
C PRO A 23 -7.21 -10.31 1.39
N LYS A 24 -7.92 -9.69 0.44
CA LYS A 24 -8.48 -10.35 -0.76
C LYS A 24 -9.68 -11.28 -0.53
N THR A 25 -10.47 -11.02 0.50
CA THR A 25 -11.74 -11.70 0.79
C THR A 25 -12.97 -10.80 0.58
N GLY A 26 -12.90 -9.90 -0.42
CA GLY A 26 -14.05 -9.10 -0.84
C GLY A 26 -14.45 -7.98 0.13
N THR A 27 -13.58 -7.62 1.06
CA THR A 27 -13.79 -6.56 2.06
C THR A 27 -14.24 -5.25 1.43
N THR A 28 -13.56 -4.76 0.39
CA THR A 28 -13.95 -3.54 -0.34
C THR A 28 -15.37 -3.61 -0.90
N THR A 29 -15.80 -4.78 -1.37
CA THR A 29 -17.17 -4.98 -1.91
C THR A 29 -18.20 -4.87 -0.80
N ILE A 30 -17.99 -5.57 0.33
CA ILE A 30 -18.87 -5.49 1.50
C ILE A 30 -18.94 -4.05 2.03
N GLN A 31 -17.77 -3.42 2.19
CA GLN A 31 -17.65 -2.06 2.68
C GLN A 31 -18.33 -1.02 1.77
N ALA A 32 -18.17 -1.15 0.45
CA ALA A 32 -18.87 -0.30 -0.50
C ALA A 32 -20.39 -0.47 -0.40
N TYR A 33 -20.87 -1.71 -0.31
CA TYR A 33 -22.29 -1.97 -0.14
C TYR A 33 -22.84 -1.34 1.15
N LEU A 34 -22.17 -1.55 2.28
CA LEU A 34 -22.55 -0.98 3.58
C LEU A 34 -22.62 0.55 3.55
N ARG A 35 -21.68 1.18 2.82
CA ARG A 35 -21.66 2.62 2.61
C ARG A 35 -22.86 3.10 1.80
N ASP A 36 -23.05 2.48 0.65
CA ASP A 36 -23.98 2.96 -0.36
C ASP A 36 -25.44 2.63 0.04
N HIS A 37 -25.65 1.71 1.00
CA HIS A 37 -26.94 1.28 1.51
C HIS A 37 -27.17 1.55 3.01
N HIS A 38 -26.39 2.44 3.64
CA HIS A 38 -26.53 2.79 5.06
C HIS A 38 -27.98 3.11 5.46
N ASP A 39 -28.64 4.02 4.73
CA ASP A 39 -30.00 4.47 5.06
C ASP A 39 -31.03 3.35 4.91
N PHE A 40 -30.84 2.47 3.92
CA PHE A 40 -31.68 1.29 3.74
C PHE A 40 -31.50 0.30 4.90
N LEU A 41 -30.26 0.03 5.32
CA LEU A 41 -29.98 -0.86 6.46
C LEU A 41 -30.54 -0.30 7.78
N ALA A 42 -30.54 1.02 7.97
CA ALA A 42 -31.18 1.65 9.11
C ALA A 42 -32.69 1.35 9.18
N THR A 43 -33.39 1.26 8.03
CA THR A 43 -34.81 0.83 7.99
C THR A 43 -35.03 -0.61 8.44
N LYS A 44 -33.96 -1.41 8.49
CA LYS A 44 -33.93 -2.80 8.96
C LYS A 44 -33.43 -2.93 10.40
N ASN A 45 -33.40 -1.82 11.16
CA ASN A 45 -32.87 -1.77 12.53
C ASN A 45 -31.38 -2.17 12.63
N THR A 46 -30.62 -1.88 11.57
CA THR A 46 -29.20 -2.16 11.46
C THR A 46 -28.44 -0.88 11.16
N TRP A 47 -27.71 -0.40 12.16
CA TRP A 47 -26.78 0.70 12.04
C TRP A 47 -25.48 0.25 11.38
N THR A 48 -24.96 1.05 10.45
CA THR A 48 -23.63 0.85 9.87
C THR A 48 -22.82 2.13 10.04
N MET A 49 -21.49 2.04 10.06
CA MET A 49 -20.67 3.24 10.22
C MET A 49 -20.85 4.16 8.99
N PRO A 50 -21.32 5.41 9.15
CA PRO A 50 -21.45 6.32 8.02
C PRO A 50 -20.09 6.77 7.49
N HIS A 51 -19.98 6.91 6.17
CA HIS A 51 -18.71 7.17 5.47
C HIS A 51 -18.36 8.64 5.25
N LYS A 52 -19.33 9.53 5.42
CA LYS A 52 -19.15 10.96 5.13
C LYS A 52 -18.59 11.66 6.36
N GLY A 53 -17.36 12.20 6.25
CA GLY A 53 -16.82 13.19 7.20
C GLY A 53 -15.61 12.77 8.04
N LEU A 54 -14.99 11.62 7.79
CA LEU A 54 -13.72 11.29 8.45
C LEU A 54 -12.57 12.14 7.90
N LEU A 55 -11.84 12.81 8.79
CA LEU A 55 -10.83 13.83 8.48
C LEU A 55 -9.48 13.18 8.14
N PHE A 56 -9.39 12.55 6.97
CA PHE A 56 -8.08 12.19 6.44
C PHE A 56 -7.88 12.75 5.03
N GLY A 57 -6.79 13.48 4.86
CA GLY A 57 -6.35 14.03 3.59
C GLY A 57 -5.86 12.93 2.64
N HIS A 58 -6.30 13.03 1.39
CA HIS A 58 -6.05 12.15 0.22
C HIS A 58 -6.92 10.88 0.14
N ASN A 59 -8.02 10.95 -0.63
CA ASN A 59 -8.74 9.81 -1.22
C ASN A 59 -9.22 8.70 -0.26
N LEU A 60 -9.65 9.05 0.96
CA LEU A 60 -10.11 8.06 1.94
C LEU A 60 -11.63 7.89 1.85
N ASN A 61 -12.03 7.13 0.82
CA ASN A 61 -13.40 6.67 0.60
C ASN A 61 -13.79 5.46 1.47
N ASP A 62 -12.92 5.00 2.37
CA ASP A 62 -13.03 3.65 2.91
C ASP A 62 -13.21 3.65 4.44
N THR A 63 -14.28 2.96 4.87
CA THR A 63 -14.52 2.12 6.09
C THR A 63 -13.34 1.70 6.97
N GLU A 64 -12.09 1.89 6.55
CA GLU A 64 -10.91 1.22 7.12
C GLU A 64 -10.40 1.79 8.44
N TYR A 65 -11.04 2.79 9.06
CA TYR A 65 -10.42 3.49 10.21
C TYR A 65 -11.25 3.54 11.48
N TRP A 66 -12.44 2.92 11.54
CA TRP A 66 -13.23 2.95 12.78
C TRP A 66 -12.53 2.25 13.95
N GLN A 67 -11.66 1.28 13.68
CA GLN A 67 -10.87 0.61 14.73
C GLN A 67 -9.93 1.58 15.46
N SER A 68 -9.60 2.75 14.86
CA SER A 68 -8.87 3.81 15.56
C SER A 68 -9.59 4.32 16.82
N ALA A 69 -10.92 4.14 16.91
CA ALA A 69 -11.71 4.40 18.12
C ALA A 69 -11.21 3.61 19.35
N PHE A 70 -10.54 2.47 19.10
CA PHE A 70 -10.14 1.46 20.07
C PHE A 70 -8.61 1.26 20.13
N MET A 71 -7.85 2.02 19.33
CA MET A 71 -6.39 1.98 19.36
C MET A 71 -5.85 3.11 20.24
N ASP A 72 -4.82 2.80 21.03
CA ASP A 72 -4.04 3.77 21.77
C ASP A 72 -2.64 3.87 21.14
N LEU A 73 -2.24 5.10 20.78
CA LEU A 73 -0.94 5.36 20.14
C LEU A 73 0.24 4.98 21.04
N GLU A 74 0.06 5.12 22.36
CA GLU A 74 1.09 4.90 23.37
C GLU A 74 1.25 3.41 23.74
N GLU A 75 0.16 2.64 23.77
CA GLU A 75 0.20 1.23 24.18
C GLU A 75 0.51 0.26 23.03
N ASN A 76 -0.07 0.48 21.85
CA ASN A 76 -0.04 -0.55 20.82
C ASN A 76 1.16 -0.41 19.89
N GLY A 77 1.79 0.78 19.86
CA GLY A 77 2.56 1.22 18.71
C GLY A 77 1.67 1.24 17.46
N LEU A 78 1.82 2.23 16.59
CA LEU A 78 1.20 2.08 15.27
C LEU A 78 1.87 0.87 14.57
N PRO A 79 1.10 -0.08 14.00
CA PRO A 79 1.66 -1.10 13.12
C PRO A 79 2.64 -0.42 12.16
N MET A 80 3.79 -1.04 11.88
CA MET A 80 4.93 -0.36 11.22
C MET A 80 4.59 0.27 9.85
N GLY A 81 3.45 -0.08 9.23
CA GLY A 81 2.91 0.53 8.01
C GLY A 81 1.81 1.60 8.20
N GLU A 82 1.27 1.79 9.40
CA GLU A 82 0.19 2.74 9.71
C GLU A 82 0.68 4.05 10.35
N ARG A 83 1.95 4.10 10.77
CA ARG A 83 2.64 5.37 11.11
C ARG A 83 2.55 6.38 9.97
N SER A 84 2.54 5.91 8.73
CA SER A 84 2.45 6.75 7.53
C SER A 84 1.07 7.37 7.29
N TYR A 85 0.00 6.83 7.88
CA TYR A 85 -1.38 7.34 7.69
C TYR A 85 -1.86 8.21 8.86
N CYS A 86 -1.21 8.10 10.02
CA CYS A 86 -1.42 9.02 11.14
C CYS A 86 -0.52 10.25 10.97
N PHE A 87 -0.82 11.09 9.98
CA PHE A 87 -0.05 12.30 9.64
C PHE A 87 0.15 13.26 10.83
N SER A 88 -0.69 13.18 11.87
CA SER A 88 -0.41 13.79 13.18
C SER A 88 -1.18 13.10 14.32
N PRO A 89 -0.63 13.10 15.56
CA PRO A 89 -1.37 12.68 16.76
C PRO A 89 -2.71 13.40 16.93
N ARG A 90 -2.78 14.68 16.52
CA ARG A 90 -3.99 15.48 16.55
C ARG A 90 -5.09 14.93 15.62
N LEU A 91 -4.74 14.62 14.37
CA LEU A 91 -5.70 14.05 13.41
C LEU A 91 -6.17 12.67 13.88
N PHE A 92 -5.26 11.85 14.41
CA PHE A 92 -5.62 10.56 14.99
C PHE A 92 -6.62 10.72 16.14
N ALA A 93 -6.37 11.63 17.08
CA ALA A 93 -7.29 11.91 18.19
C ALA A 93 -8.66 12.42 17.72
N GLN A 94 -8.68 13.29 16.70
CA GLN A 94 -9.93 13.78 16.10
C GLN A 94 -10.73 12.64 15.44
N ASN A 95 -10.08 11.80 14.64
CA ASN A 95 -10.73 10.65 14.00
C ASN A 95 -11.21 9.62 15.03
N LYS A 96 -10.42 9.35 16.07
CA LYS A 96 -10.84 8.53 17.22
C LYS A 96 -12.12 9.07 17.86
N ALA A 97 -12.21 10.38 18.09
CA ALA A 97 -13.39 11.02 18.67
C ALA A 97 -14.62 10.93 17.73
N LEU A 98 -14.44 11.20 16.43
CA LEU A 98 -15.51 11.08 15.44
C LEU A 98 -16.05 9.66 15.33
N CYS A 99 -15.16 8.67 15.22
CA CYS A 99 -15.55 7.25 15.17
C CYS A 99 -16.30 6.84 16.43
N ARG A 100 -15.86 7.28 17.62
CA ARG A 100 -16.58 7.01 18.88
C ARG A 100 -17.96 7.64 18.91
N ALA A 101 -18.10 8.89 18.46
CA ALA A 101 -19.40 9.57 18.43
C ALA A 101 -20.40 8.84 17.52
N HIS A 102 -19.95 8.36 16.35
CA HIS A 102 -20.79 7.58 15.45
C HIS A 102 -21.19 6.23 16.05
N ILE A 103 -20.24 5.48 16.61
CA ILE A 103 -20.55 4.20 17.29
C ILE A 103 -21.57 4.42 18.42
N GLN A 104 -21.39 5.49 19.20
CA GLN A 104 -22.29 5.84 20.29
C GLN A 104 -23.72 6.11 19.80
N GLN A 105 -23.87 6.74 18.63
CA GLN A 105 -25.19 6.96 18.02
C GLN A 105 -25.91 5.62 17.73
N GLY A 106 -25.20 4.63 17.17
CA GLY A 106 -25.77 3.30 16.92
C GLY A 106 -26.20 2.60 18.21
N ILE A 107 -25.40 2.75 19.28
CA ILE A 107 -25.69 2.22 20.62
C ILE A 107 -26.93 2.89 21.22
N GLU A 108 -27.03 4.23 21.15
CA GLU A 108 -28.15 4.99 21.69
C GLU A 108 -29.48 4.65 21.00
N GLN A 109 -29.42 4.42 19.69
CA GLN A 109 -30.56 4.00 18.89
C GLN A 109 -30.96 2.53 19.11
N GLN A 110 -30.21 1.77 19.93
CA GLN A 110 -30.49 0.38 20.27
C GLN A 110 -30.58 -0.56 19.05
N GLN A 111 -29.87 -0.20 17.97
CA GLN A 111 -29.87 -0.94 16.71
C GLN A 111 -28.84 -2.07 16.77
N ASN A 112 -28.98 -3.04 15.85
CA ASN A 112 -27.85 -3.90 15.51
C ASN A 112 -26.75 -3.04 14.88
N ILE A 113 -25.49 -3.39 15.08
CA ILE A 113 -24.35 -2.58 14.60
C ILE A 113 -23.52 -3.45 13.66
N VAL A 114 -23.21 -2.95 12.47
CA VAL A 114 -22.28 -3.62 11.54
C VAL A 114 -21.04 -2.77 11.34
N LEU A 115 -19.89 -3.36 11.66
CA LEU A 115 -18.57 -2.75 11.50
C LEU A 115 -17.72 -3.62 10.58
N SER A 116 -17.05 -3.01 9.61
CA SER A 116 -16.24 -3.75 8.61
C SER A 116 -14.91 -3.05 8.38
N SER A 117 -13.79 -3.73 8.62
CA SER A 117 -12.45 -3.15 8.38
C SER A 117 -11.40 -4.24 8.14
N GLU A 118 -10.71 -4.17 6.99
CA GLU A 118 -9.51 -4.99 6.73
C GLU A 118 -8.37 -4.64 7.71
N ALA A 119 -8.34 -3.41 8.23
CA ALA A 119 -7.31 -2.99 9.16
C ALA A 119 -7.43 -3.68 10.53
N LEU A 120 -8.56 -4.31 10.88
CA LEU A 120 -8.64 -5.17 12.07
C LEU A 120 -7.75 -6.41 11.99
N TRP A 121 -7.60 -6.99 10.79
CA TRP A 121 -6.68 -8.10 10.58
C TRP A 121 -5.23 -7.67 10.88
N ARG A 122 -4.88 -6.42 10.52
CA ARG A 122 -3.56 -5.82 10.81
C ARG A 122 -3.40 -5.38 12.26
N ALA A 123 -4.46 -4.87 12.88
CA ALA A 123 -4.47 -4.43 14.27
C ALA A 123 -4.33 -5.59 15.26
N GLY A 124 -4.76 -6.79 14.84
CA GLY A 124 -4.57 -8.04 15.57
C GLY A 124 -5.67 -8.32 16.62
N PRO A 125 -5.68 -9.54 17.19
CA PRO A 125 -6.80 -10.02 18.00
C PRO A 125 -6.97 -9.28 19.33
N VAL A 126 -5.92 -8.70 19.88
CA VAL A 126 -6.00 -7.84 21.09
C VAL A 126 -6.90 -6.63 20.85
N VAL A 127 -6.83 -6.01 19.66
CA VAL A 127 -7.71 -4.88 19.33
C VAL A 127 -9.14 -5.37 19.12
N SER A 128 -9.32 -6.54 18.49
CA SER A 128 -10.63 -7.19 18.38
C SER A 128 -11.27 -7.44 19.75
N GLU A 129 -10.49 -7.87 20.74
CA GLU A 129 -10.96 -8.13 22.12
C GLU A 129 -11.41 -6.83 22.81
N ARG A 130 -10.62 -5.75 22.70
CA ARG A 130 -11.01 -4.42 23.21
C ARG A 130 -12.33 -3.93 22.60
N ILE A 131 -12.52 -4.16 21.31
CA ILE A 131 -13.77 -3.80 20.61
C ILE A 131 -14.93 -4.63 21.16
N ALA A 132 -14.74 -5.95 21.27
CA ALA A 132 -15.76 -6.86 21.78
C ALA A 132 -16.17 -6.48 23.21
N ASP A 133 -15.21 -6.26 24.11
CA ASP A 133 -15.45 -5.88 25.51
C ASP A 133 -16.20 -4.54 25.62
N TYR A 134 -15.86 -3.58 24.76
CA TYR A 134 -16.59 -2.32 24.69
C TYR A 134 -18.07 -2.56 24.38
N PHE A 135 -18.41 -3.34 23.34
CA PHE A 135 -19.81 -3.59 23.00
C PHE A 135 -20.54 -4.48 24.03
N ARG A 136 -19.86 -5.49 24.59
CA ARG A 136 -20.38 -6.32 25.68
C ARG A 136 -20.77 -5.46 26.90
N SER A 137 -20.02 -4.39 27.19
CA SER A 137 -20.35 -3.47 28.29
C SER A 137 -21.69 -2.72 28.11
N TYR A 138 -22.19 -2.64 26.87
CA TYR A 138 -23.52 -2.09 26.52
C TYR A 138 -24.59 -3.17 26.35
N GLY A 139 -24.28 -4.43 26.68
CA GLY A 139 -25.20 -5.57 26.57
C GLY A 139 -25.39 -6.08 25.13
N TYR A 140 -24.46 -5.78 24.22
CA TYR A 140 -24.46 -6.37 22.88
C TYR A 140 -23.89 -7.78 22.90
N LYS A 141 -24.50 -8.67 22.11
CA LYS A 141 -23.83 -9.89 21.64
C LYS A 141 -22.80 -9.49 20.58
N VAL A 142 -21.64 -10.14 20.59
CA VAL A 142 -20.56 -9.86 19.61
C VAL A 142 -20.46 -11.04 18.66
N ARG A 143 -20.43 -10.75 17.35
CA ARG A 143 -20.22 -11.78 16.32
C ARG A 143 -19.21 -11.28 15.30
N PHE A 144 -18.08 -11.94 15.18
CA PHE A 144 -17.11 -11.73 14.12
C PHE A 144 -17.51 -12.52 12.88
N ILE A 145 -17.51 -11.87 11.72
CA ILE A 145 -17.72 -12.52 10.43
C ILE A 145 -16.40 -12.51 9.68
N ILE A 146 -15.82 -13.68 9.46
CA ILE A 146 -14.46 -13.85 8.93
C ILE A 146 -14.52 -14.67 7.66
N TYR A 147 -14.30 -14.04 6.52
CA TYR A 147 -14.17 -14.75 5.25
C TYR A 147 -12.76 -15.29 5.07
N MET A 148 -12.64 -16.59 4.78
CA MET A 148 -11.37 -17.28 4.54
C MET A 148 -11.32 -17.81 3.11
N ARG A 149 -10.20 -17.52 2.43
CA ARG A 149 -9.92 -17.98 1.07
C ARG A 149 -8.81 -19.04 1.10
N SER A 150 -8.73 -19.86 0.05
CA SER A 150 -7.55 -20.69 -0.22
C SER A 150 -6.26 -19.90 0.01
N PRO A 151 -5.37 -20.35 0.92
CA PRO A 151 -4.18 -19.59 1.33
C PRO A 151 -3.26 -19.22 0.16
N LEU A 152 -3.10 -20.14 -0.79
CA LEU A 152 -2.25 -19.93 -1.95
C LEU A 152 -2.87 -18.88 -2.89
N GLN A 153 -4.17 -18.96 -3.18
CA GLN A 153 -4.85 -17.94 -3.98
C GLN A 153 -4.83 -16.56 -3.32
N ALA A 154 -5.04 -16.50 -2.01
CA ALA A 154 -4.92 -15.26 -1.23
C ALA A 154 -3.50 -14.68 -1.35
N THR A 155 -2.48 -15.53 -1.24
CA THR A 155 -1.06 -15.15 -1.38
C THR A 155 -0.74 -14.61 -2.78
N LEU A 156 -1.21 -15.26 -3.84
CA LEU A 156 -1.01 -14.79 -5.22
C LEU A 156 -1.70 -13.44 -5.48
N SER A 157 -2.93 -13.29 -4.97
CA SER A 157 -3.66 -12.02 -5.07
C SER A 157 -3.00 -10.90 -4.25
N TRP A 158 -2.42 -11.23 -3.09
CA TRP A 158 -1.64 -10.30 -2.28
C TRP A 158 -0.34 -9.88 -2.97
N ILE A 159 0.40 -10.81 -3.59
CA ILE A 159 1.59 -10.51 -4.41
C ILE A 159 1.23 -9.51 -5.51
N SER A 160 0.16 -9.78 -6.26
CA SER A 160 -0.33 -8.89 -7.32
C SER A 160 -0.65 -7.47 -6.81
N GLN A 161 -1.36 -7.37 -5.68
CA GLN A 161 -1.61 -6.06 -5.07
C GLN A 161 -0.32 -5.37 -4.66
N ARG A 162 0.58 -6.04 -3.95
CA ARG A 162 1.83 -5.44 -3.45
C ARG A 162 2.76 -5.03 -4.58
N ALA A 163 2.80 -5.79 -5.68
CA ALA A 163 3.55 -5.43 -6.87
C ALA A 163 3.05 -4.10 -7.47
N THR A 164 1.73 -3.94 -7.60
CA THR A 164 1.14 -2.73 -8.21
C THR A 164 1.23 -1.48 -7.34
N VAL A 165 1.31 -1.64 -6.02
CA VAL A 165 1.49 -0.51 -5.10
C VAL A 165 2.94 -0.34 -4.63
N GLY A 166 3.91 -0.89 -5.36
CA GLY A 166 5.32 -0.60 -5.09
C GLY A 166 5.94 -1.30 -3.87
N PHE A 167 5.23 -2.22 -3.21
CA PHE A 167 5.66 -2.84 -1.95
C PHE A 167 6.24 -4.25 -2.11
N MET A 168 6.40 -4.76 -3.33
CA MET A 168 6.98 -6.08 -3.56
C MET A 168 7.81 -6.14 -4.83
N SER A 169 8.97 -6.78 -4.75
CA SER A 169 9.85 -7.04 -5.88
C SER A 169 9.89 -8.52 -6.23
N LYS A 170 10.37 -8.85 -7.43
CA LYS A 170 10.59 -10.25 -7.87
C LYS A 170 11.39 -11.08 -6.85
N ARG A 171 12.35 -10.46 -6.14
CA ARG A 171 13.19 -11.13 -5.11
C ARG A 171 12.45 -11.47 -3.82
N SER A 172 11.32 -10.81 -3.56
CA SER A 172 10.57 -10.94 -2.31
C SER A 172 9.37 -11.89 -2.43
N VAL A 173 9.06 -12.38 -3.64
CA VAL A 173 7.90 -13.23 -3.90
C VAL A 173 7.96 -14.53 -3.09
N GLY A 174 9.13 -15.16 -2.97
CA GLY A 174 9.29 -16.40 -2.19
C GLY A 174 8.98 -16.23 -0.69
N SER A 175 9.09 -15.01 -0.16
CA SER A 175 8.73 -14.71 1.23
C SER A 175 7.22 -14.51 1.45
N ALA A 176 6.40 -14.57 0.40
CA ALA A 176 4.97 -14.34 0.50
C ALA A 176 4.22 -15.42 1.30
N HIS A 177 4.81 -16.60 1.47
CA HIS A 177 4.30 -17.65 2.36
C HIS A 177 4.11 -17.15 3.82
N ALA A 178 4.84 -16.11 4.23
CA ALA A 178 4.65 -15.47 5.54
C ALA A 178 3.22 -14.98 5.77
N MET A 179 2.48 -14.63 4.71
CA MET A 179 1.06 -14.27 4.82
C MET A 179 0.18 -15.42 5.30
N ILE A 180 0.47 -16.65 4.84
CA ILE A 180 -0.26 -17.86 5.25
C ILE A 180 -0.02 -18.09 6.74
N ARG A 181 1.25 -18.04 7.16
CA ARG A 181 1.65 -18.15 8.56
C ARG A 181 1.01 -17.07 9.45
N LEU A 182 1.02 -15.81 9.01
CA LEU A 182 0.39 -14.70 9.74
C LEU A 182 -1.11 -14.91 9.89
N THR A 183 -1.78 -15.40 8.83
CA THR A 183 -3.21 -15.71 8.86
C THR A 183 -3.50 -16.83 9.86
N ARG A 184 -2.69 -17.89 9.88
CA ARG A 184 -2.80 -18.95 10.87
C ARG A 184 -2.64 -18.41 12.29
N VAL A 185 -1.55 -17.70 12.58
CA VAL A 185 -1.27 -17.15 13.92
C VAL A 185 -2.41 -16.25 14.38
N TRP A 186 -2.89 -15.37 13.48
CA TRP A 186 -4.01 -14.48 13.75
C TRP A 186 -5.29 -15.27 14.08
N LEU A 187 -5.63 -16.29 13.28
CA LEU A 187 -6.85 -17.08 13.50
C LEU A 187 -6.78 -17.91 14.78
N THR A 188 -5.63 -18.50 15.09
CA THR A 188 -5.41 -19.22 16.35
C THR A 188 -5.65 -18.32 17.56
N ASP A 189 -5.12 -17.09 17.56
CA ASP A 189 -5.29 -16.14 18.67
C ASP A 189 -6.72 -15.57 18.71
N MET A 190 -7.42 -15.42 17.57
CA MET A 190 -8.86 -15.14 17.55
C MET A 190 -9.67 -16.26 18.23
N GLN A 191 -9.45 -17.54 17.88
CA GLN A 191 -10.16 -18.66 18.50
C GLN A 191 -9.84 -18.86 19.99
N ALA A 192 -8.64 -18.46 20.43
CA ALA A 192 -8.29 -18.48 21.84
C ALA A 192 -9.04 -17.42 22.66
N ARG A 193 -9.43 -16.30 22.05
CA ARG A 193 -10.10 -15.16 22.70
C ARG A 193 -11.62 -15.21 22.61
N PHE A 194 -12.14 -15.79 21.53
CA PHE A 194 -13.57 -15.77 21.21
C PHE A 194 -14.11 -17.18 21.10
N GLY A 195 -15.29 -17.38 21.68
CA GLY A 195 -15.99 -18.66 21.60
C GLY A 195 -16.52 -18.96 20.20
N PRO A 196 -16.90 -20.22 19.92
CA PRO A 196 -17.47 -20.62 18.63
C PRO A 196 -18.76 -19.86 18.28
N ASP A 197 -19.53 -19.43 19.28
CA ASP A 197 -20.75 -18.64 19.07
C ASP A 197 -20.47 -17.19 18.63
N GLU A 198 -19.25 -16.69 18.84
CA GLU A 198 -18.83 -15.34 18.49
C GLU A 198 -18.02 -15.31 17.19
N LEU A 199 -17.54 -16.44 16.68
CA LEU A 199 -16.75 -16.53 15.45
C LEU A 199 -17.53 -17.23 14.33
N ASP A 200 -18.01 -16.46 13.37
CA ASP A 200 -18.61 -16.94 12.13
C ASP A 200 -17.54 -16.94 11.03
N ILE A 201 -16.82 -18.06 10.93
CA ILE A 201 -15.79 -18.27 9.92
C ILE A 201 -16.45 -18.86 8.66
N ARG A 202 -16.32 -18.16 7.54
CA ARG A 202 -17.04 -18.43 6.29
C ARG A 202 -16.07 -18.66 5.14
N ARG A 203 -16.47 -19.51 4.19
CA ARG A 203 -15.71 -19.73 2.95
C ARG A 203 -15.86 -18.53 2.01
N PHE A 204 -14.74 -18.01 1.53
CA PHE A 204 -14.69 -17.03 0.44
C PHE A 204 -14.59 -17.74 -0.90
N ASP A 205 -15.70 -18.36 -1.30
CA ASP A 205 -15.85 -19.02 -2.60
C ASP A 205 -17.21 -18.66 -3.19
N GLN A 206 -17.23 -18.27 -4.46
CA GLN A 206 -18.46 -17.93 -5.16
C GLN A 206 -19.45 -19.10 -5.17
N ALA A 207 -18.97 -20.34 -5.26
CA ALA A 207 -19.81 -21.54 -5.21
C ALA A 207 -20.51 -21.71 -3.85
N CYS A 208 -19.96 -21.12 -2.77
CA CYS A 208 -20.52 -21.20 -1.42
C CYS A 208 -21.44 -20.02 -1.09
N PHE A 209 -21.46 -18.96 -1.89
CA PHE A 209 -22.32 -17.81 -1.63
C PHE A 209 -23.75 -18.07 -2.10
N PRO A 210 -24.79 -17.64 -1.36
CA PRO A 210 -26.17 -17.63 -1.84
C PRO A 210 -26.25 -16.91 -3.19
N GLN A 211 -26.76 -17.61 -4.20
CA GLN A 211 -26.88 -17.10 -5.58
C GLN A 211 -25.54 -16.66 -6.20
N GLY A 212 -24.41 -17.15 -5.68
CA GLY A 212 -23.08 -16.75 -6.14
C GLY A 212 -22.71 -15.30 -5.81
N ASN A 213 -23.33 -14.70 -4.79
CA ASN A 213 -23.16 -13.29 -4.44
C ASN A 213 -22.65 -13.10 -2.98
N LEU A 214 -21.46 -12.52 -2.85
CA LEU A 214 -20.83 -12.22 -1.55
C LEU A 214 -21.70 -11.33 -0.65
N ILE A 215 -22.38 -10.33 -1.22
CA ILE A 215 -23.25 -9.44 -0.44
C ILE A 215 -24.46 -10.21 0.08
N SER A 216 -25.06 -11.08 -0.73
CA SER A 216 -26.16 -11.95 -0.28
C SER A 216 -25.71 -12.87 0.88
N ASP A 217 -24.50 -13.44 0.79
CA ASP A 217 -23.93 -14.22 1.89
C ASP A 217 -23.73 -13.38 3.15
N PHE A 218 -23.14 -12.19 3.01
CA PHE A 218 -22.89 -11.30 4.13
C PHE A 218 -24.17 -10.81 4.80
N LEU A 219 -25.19 -10.46 4.02
CA LEU A 219 -26.51 -10.08 4.53
C LEU A 219 -27.15 -11.23 5.30
N SER A 220 -27.04 -12.47 4.81
CA SER A 220 -27.49 -13.67 5.53
C SER A 220 -26.75 -13.84 6.88
N ALA A 221 -25.43 -13.61 6.91
CA ALA A 221 -24.61 -13.73 8.11
C ALA A 221 -24.99 -12.71 9.21
N ILE A 222 -25.55 -11.56 8.83
CA ILE A 222 -26.07 -10.55 9.77
C ILE A 222 -27.59 -10.64 10.01
N GLY A 223 -28.24 -11.70 9.52
CA GLY A 223 -29.66 -11.97 9.71
C GLY A 223 -30.61 -11.15 8.82
N LEU A 224 -30.14 -10.75 7.65
CA LEU A 224 -30.89 -10.02 6.63
C LEU A 224 -31.04 -10.84 5.34
N SER A 225 -31.29 -12.15 5.44
CA SER A 225 -31.40 -13.06 4.28
C SER A 225 -32.52 -12.69 3.30
N ASP A 226 -33.60 -12.04 3.79
CA ASP A 226 -34.76 -11.66 2.99
C ASP A 226 -34.59 -10.33 2.25
N VAL A 227 -33.45 -9.65 2.47
CA VAL A 227 -33.11 -8.43 1.75
C VAL A 227 -32.66 -8.81 0.35
N ALA A 228 -33.45 -8.41 -0.65
CA ALA A 228 -33.03 -8.49 -2.03
C ALA A 228 -31.75 -7.65 -2.22
N CYS A 229 -30.65 -8.31 -2.55
CA CYS A 229 -29.46 -7.60 -3.00
C CYS A 229 -29.81 -6.98 -4.35
N PRO A 230 -29.75 -5.63 -4.52
CA PRO A 230 -29.84 -5.06 -5.84
C PRO A 230 -28.80 -5.75 -6.73
N ALA A 231 -29.19 -6.04 -7.98
CA ALA A 231 -28.29 -6.59 -8.99
C ALA A 231 -27.25 -5.53 -9.34
N GLU A 232 -26.30 -5.30 -8.45
CA GLU A 232 -25.22 -4.37 -8.69
C GLU A 232 -24.26 -5.00 -9.69
N ASN A 233 -23.91 -4.19 -10.69
CA ASN A 233 -22.76 -4.40 -11.53
C ASN A 233 -21.55 -4.52 -10.60
N GLN A 234 -21.23 -5.75 -10.17
CA GLN A 234 -19.90 -6.08 -9.68
C GLN A 234 -18.97 -5.72 -10.83
N LYS A 235 -18.48 -4.46 -10.85
CA LYS A 235 -17.19 -4.17 -11.44
C LYS A 235 -16.29 -5.15 -10.71
N ARG A 236 -16.02 -6.27 -11.38
CA ARG A 236 -15.13 -7.29 -10.87
C ARG A 236 -13.91 -6.50 -10.45
N ASN A 237 -13.53 -6.57 -9.18
CA ASN A 237 -12.20 -6.17 -8.76
C ASN A 237 -11.27 -7.20 -9.40
N ILE A 238 -11.10 -7.10 -10.72
CA ILE A 238 -10.16 -7.88 -11.49
C ILE A 238 -8.83 -7.43 -10.89
N GLY A 239 -8.19 -8.35 -10.18
CA GLY A 239 -6.85 -8.11 -9.67
C GLY A 239 -5.97 -7.62 -10.81
N ALA A 240 -4.92 -6.90 -10.47
CA ALA A 240 -3.99 -6.44 -11.48
C ALA A 240 -3.55 -7.60 -12.38
N GLY A 241 -3.53 -7.34 -13.70
CA GLY A 241 -3.17 -8.32 -14.71
C GLY A 241 -1.88 -9.06 -14.38
N GLN A 242 -1.70 -10.27 -14.89
CA GLN A 242 -0.44 -11.00 -14.84
C GLN A 242 0.72 -10.14 -15.38
N LEU A 243 0.54 -9.53 -16.55
CA LEU A 243 1.54 -8.63 -17.14
C LEU A 243 1.84 -7.44 -16.22
N CYS A 244 0.81 -6.75 -15.76
CA CYS A 244 0.90 -5.68 -14.77
C CYS A 244 1.69 -6.10 -13.52
N THR A 245 1.44 -7.31 -13.01
CA THR A 245 2.12 -7.83 -11.83
C THR A 245 3.59 -8.11 -12.11
N HIS A 246 3.93 -8.76 -13.23
CA HIS A 246 5.32 -9.01 -13.59
C HIS A 246 6.12 -7.72 -13.79
N VAL A 247 5.55 -6.75 -14.53
CA VAL A 247 6.16 -5.44 -14.74
C VAL A 247 6.30 -4.69 -13.43
N GLY A 248 5.27 -4.69 -12.57
CA GLY A 248 5.34 -4.07 -11.24
C GLY A 248 6.44 -4.68 -10.36
N LEU A 249 6.57 -6.01 -10.34
CA LEU A 249 7.62 -6.70 -9.59
C LEU A 249 9.03 -6.34 -10.08
N GLU A 250 9.22 -6.16 -11.40
CA GLU A 250 10.50 -5.78 -11.99
C GLU A 250 10.82 -4.30 -11.77
N VAL A 251 9.86 -3.40 -11.98
CA VAL A 251 9.98 -1.97 -11.65
C VAL A 251 10.42 -1.81 -10.19
N ASN A 252 9.75 -2.50 -9.26
CA ASN A 252 10.10 -2.45 -7.85
C ASN A 252 11.50 -3.03 -7.57
N ALA A 253 11.91 -4.08 -8.28
CA ALA A 253 13.26 -4.65 -8.14
C ALA A 253 14.34 -3.67 -8.60
N ARG A 254 14.09 -2.90 -9.66
CA ARG A 254 15.01 -1.88 -10.20
C ARG A 254 15.08 -0.66 -9.28
N LEU A 255 13.93 -0.16 -8.83
CA LEU A 255 13.84 0.91 -7.85
C LEU A 255 14.63 0.55 -6.58
N MET A 256 14.42 -0.65 -6.02
CA MET A 256 15.16 -1.11 -4.84
C MET A 256 16.69 -1.21 -5.07
N ARG A 257 17.14 -1.54 -6.28
CA ARG A 257 18.58 -1.54 -6.62
C ARG A 257 19.15 -0.12 -6.73
N GLN A 258 18.40 0.80 -7.34
CA GLN A 258 18.79 2.20 -7.44
C GLN A 258 18.88 2.82 -6.03
N TYR A 259 17.90 2.53 -5.16
CA TYR A 259 17.83 3.10 -3.81
C TYR A 259 18.80 2.51 -2.79
N LYS A 260 19.16 1.23 -2.88
CA LYS A 260 20.22 0.68 -2.01
C LYS A 260 21.54 1.45 -2.11
N ASN A 261 21.75 2.15 -3.22
CA ASN A 261 22.97 2.91 -3.49
C ASN A 261 22.80 4.43 -3.33
N SER A 262 21.58 4.93 -3.14
CA SER A 262 21.33 6.36 -2.90
C SER A 262 20.73 6.53 -1.51
N HIS A 263 21.43 7.22 -0.61
CA HIS A 263 20.91 7.63 0.72
C HIS A 263 19.69 8.56 0.66
N ILE A 264 19.14 8.76 -0.53
CA ILE A 264 18.03 9.63 -0.84
C ILE A 264 16.88 8.72 -1.27
N GLY A 265 15.94 8.49 -0.35
CA GLY A 265 14.70 7.81 -0.69
C GLY A 265 13.88 8.74 -1.57
N LEU A 266 13.92 8.53 -2.88
CA LEU A 266 12.89 9.13 -3.74
C LEU A 266 11.56 8.57 -3.26
N HIS A 267 10.68 9.47 -2.86
CA HIS A 267 9.29 9.20 -2.51
C HIS A 267 8.49 8.91 -3.78
N PHE A 268 8.92 7.94 -4.57
CA PHE A 268 8.19 7.54 -5.76
C PHE A 268 6.80 7.10 -5.33
N LYS A 269 5.79 7.88 -5.70
CA LYS A 269 4.47 7.72 -5.10
C LYS A 269 3.81 6.48 -5.70
N PRO A 270 3.48 5.45 -4.91
CA PRO A 270 2.89 4.20 -5.42
C PRO A 270 1.68 4.38 -6.35
N HIS A 271 0.91 5.46 -6.18
CA HIS A 271 -0.25 5.73 -7.02
C HIS A 271 0.10 6.17 -8.45
N GLN A 272 1.26 6.80 -8.67
CA GLN A 272 1.72 7.15 -10.02
C GLN A 272 2.06 5.88 -10.79
N LEU A 273 2.78 4.94 -10.15
CA LEU A 273 3.05 3.63 -10.74
C LEU A 273 1.76 2.90 -11.08
N ARG A 274 0.78 2.91 -10.17
CA ARG A 274 -0.51 2.25 -10.35
C ARG A 274 -1.26 2.74 -11.58
N LYS A 275 -1.18 4.04 -11.93
CA LYS A 275 -1.83 4.60 -13.12
C LYS A 275 -1.28 3.96 -14.40
N HIS A 276 0.04 3.92 -14.55
CA HIS A 276 0.72 3.32 -15.72
C HIS A 276 0.53 1.80 -15.76
N LEU A 277 0.54 1.15 -14.61
CA LEU A 277 0.34 -0.30 -14.49
C LEU A 277 -1.10 -0.73 -14.77
N ALA A 278 -2.10 0.10 -14.47
CA ALA A 278 -3.52 -0.24 -14.66
C ALA A 278 -3.91 -0.43 -16.14
N GLU A 279 -3.12 0.09 -17.07
CA GLU A 279 -3.35 -0.07 -18.51
C GLU A 279 -2.91 -1.46 -19.03
N LEU A 280 -2.19 -2.23 -18.22
CA LEU A 280 -1.67 -3.57 -18.56
C LEU A 280 -2.62 -4.68 -18.09
N GLU A 281 -3.82 -4.78 -18.64
CA GLU A 281 -4.80 -5.80 -18.23
C GLU A 281 -4.62 -7.14 -18.96
N VAL A 282 -4.12 -8.17 -18.26
CA VAL A 282 -4.21 -9.56 -18.72
C VAL A 282 -4.36 -10.53 -17.53
N GLY A 283 -5.58 -10.97 -17.21
CA GLY A 283 -5.84 -12.15 -16.34
C GLY A 283 -5.28 -12.14 -14.91
N PRO A 284 -5.55 -13.18 -14.09
CA PRO A 284 -5.00 -13.28 -12.74
C PRO A 284 -3.49 -13.57 -12.79
N TYR A 285 -2.72 -12.99 -11.87
CA TYR A 285 -1.29 -13.26 -11.75
C TYR A 285 -1.00 -14.73 -11.39
N ARG A 286 -0.15 -15.36 -12.19
CA ARG A 286 0.42 -16.67 -11.93
C ARG A 286 1.96 -16.61 -12.03
N PRO A 287 2.72 -16.89 -10.95
CA PRO A 287 4.17 -17.03 -11.02
C PRO A 287 4.57 -18.38 -11.67
N SER A 288 5.87 -18.61 -11.84
CA SER A 288 6.35 -19.91 -12.35
C SER A 288 5.96 -21.07 -11.44
N ASP A 289 5.84 -22.27 -12.00
CA ASP A 289 5.52 -23.50 -11.26
C ASP A 289 6.47 -23.75 -10.10
N GLU A 290 7.75 -23.44 -10.27
CA GLU A 290 8.75 -23.55 -9.21
C GLU A 290 8.42 -22.64 -8.02
N VAL A 291 8.01 -21.39 -8.28
CA VAL A 291 7.60 -20.44 -7.23
C VAL A 291 6.30 -20.90 -6.57
N ILE A 292 5.32 -21.39 -7.33
CA ILE A 292 4.07 -21.94 -6.78
C ILE A 292 4.37 -23.10 -5.83
N ARG A 293 5.16 -24.08 -6.28
CA ARG A 293 5.57 -25.24 -5.47
C ARG A 293 6.38 -24.83 -4.26
N SER A 294 7.28 -23.84 -4.40
CA SER A 294 8.07 -23.31 -3.29
C SER A 294 7.19 -22.66 -2.22
N LEU A 295 6.24 -21.80 -2.63
CA LEU A 295 5.27 -21.18 -1.71
C LEU A 295 4.43 -22.23 -0.99
N TYR A 296 3.92 -23.20 -1.74
CA TYR A 296 3.11 -24.28 -1.19
C TYR A 296 3.90 -25.17 -0.20
N ASN A 297 5.08 -25.65 -0.58
CA ASN A 297 5.93 -26.48 0.28
C ASN A 297 6.35 -25.73 1.56
N SER A 298 6.53 -24.42 1.48
CA SER A 298 6.87 -23.57 2.64
C SER A 298 5.68 -23.30 3.56
N SER A 299 4.47 -23.73 3.19
CA SER A 299 3.22 -23.45 3.91
C SER A 299 2.40 -24.70 4.24
N GLY A 300 2.89 -25.91 3.95
CA GLY A 300 2.13 -27.15 4.15
C GLY A 300 1.57 -27.29 5.56
N GLU A 301 2.43 -27.12 6.58
CA GLU A 301 2.02 -27.17 8.00
C GLU A 301 1.01 -26.07 8.35
N ASP A 302 1.21 -24.84 7.86
CA ASP A 302 0.27 -23.76 8.12
C ASP A 302 -1.10 -24.00 7.45
N ILE A 303 -1.12 -24.63 6.27
CA ILE A 303 -2.34 -25.03 5.55
C ILE A 303 -3.09 -26.11 6.32
N ASP A 304 -2.39 -27.14 6.82
CA ASP A 304 -2.98 -28.20 7.62
C ASP A 304 -3.61 -27.65 8.91
N LEU A 305 -2.93 -26.71 9.57
CA LEU A 305 -3.45 -26.05 10.77
C LEU A 305 -4.65 -25.16 10.43
N LEU A 306 -4.63 -24.41 9.33
CA LEU A 306 -5.80 -23.65 8.90
C LEU A 306 -7.00 -24.56 8.56
N ARG A 307 -6.76 -25.74 7.98
CA ARG A 307 -7.79 -26.76 7.77
C ARG A 307 -8.40 -27.22 9.09
N GLU A 308 -7.58 -27.48 10.09
CA GLU A 308 -8.06 -27.88 11.43
C GLU A 308 -8.86 -26.76 12.10
N LEU A 309 -8.34 -25.53 12.08
CA LEU A 309 -8.97 -24.37 12.72
C LEU A 309 -10.32 -24.02 12.08
N THR A 310 -10.47 -24.21 10.77
CA THR A 310 -11.69 -23.82 10.03
C THR A 310 -12.66 -24.97 9.77
N GLY A 311 -12.17 -26.22 9.76
CA GLY A 311 -12.93 -27.39 9.34
C GLY A 311 -13.17 -27.49 7.83
N PHE A 312 -12.66 -26.56 7.01
CA PHE A 312 -12.88 -26.59 5.56
C PHE A 312 -11.94 -27.63 4.91
N THR A 313 -12.46 -28.73 4.38
CA THR A 313 -11.58 -29.75 3.79
C THR A 313 -11.22 -29.46 2.34
N ASP A 314 -12.09 -28.78 1.60
CA ASP A 314 -12.01 -28.53 0.17
C ASP A 314 -11.00 -27.43 -0.20
N ILE A 315 -11.11 -26.25 0.41
CA ILE A 315 -10.23 -25.11 0.08
C ILE A 315 -8.81 -25.24 0.67
N TYR A 316 -8.63 -26.23 1.56
CA TYR A 316 -7.35 -26.61 2.17
C TYR A 316 -6.90 -28.03 1.75
N ASP A 317 -7.56 -28.63 0.76
CA ASP A 317 -7.07 -29.86 0.16
C ASP A 317 -5.77 -29.58 -0.61
N HIS A 318 -4.73 -30.31 -0.26
CA HIS A 318 -3.37 -30.07 -0.72
C HIS A 318 -3.22 -30.23 -2.22
N GLU A 319 -3.81 -31.29 -2.78
CA GLU A 319 -3.81 -31.58 -4.21
C GLU A 319 -4.62 -30.52 -4.95
N THR A 320 -5.84 -30.24 -4.50
CA THR A 320 -6.74 -29.25 -5.10
C THR A 320 -6.14 -27.85 -5.10
N ILE A 321 -5.52 -27.39 -4.00
CA ILE A 321 -4.88 -26.07 -3.93
C ILE A 321 -3.78 -25.94 -4.97
N LEU A 322 -2.88 -26.93 -5.03
CA LEU A 322 -1.72 -26.89 -5.89
C LEU A 322 -2.13 -27.02 -7.36
N GLU A 323 -3.03 -27.95 -7.70
CA GLU A 323 -3.57 -28.12 -9.04
C GLU A 323 -4.28 -26.87 -9.53
N THR A 324 -5.16 -26.30 -8.71
CA THR A 324 -5.87 -25.06 -9.06
C THR A 324 -4.90 -23.93 -9.39
N ALA A 325 -3.82 -23.77 -8.60
CA ALA A 325 -2.82 -22.75 -8.84
C ALA A 325 -1.98 -23.02 -10.11
N LEU A 326 -1.64 -24.28 -10.39
CA LEU A 326 -0.90 -24.68 -11.58
C LEU A 326 -1.74 -24.62 -12.86
N GLN A 327 -3.06 -24.77 -12.76
CA GLN A 327 -3.99 -24.66 -13.88
C GLN A 327 -4.39 -23.21 -14.20
N MET A 328 -4.01 -22.23 -13.37
CA MET A 328 -4.27 -20.82 -13.67
C MET A 328 -3.66 -20.46 -15.04
N PRO A 329 -4.35 -19.66 -15.88
CA PRO A 329 -3.81 -19.23 -17.16
C PRO A 329 -2.46 -18.55 -16.95
N GLN A 330 -1.44 -19.00 -17.67
CA GLN A 330 -0.15 -18.31 -17.74
C GLN A 330 -0.14 -17.51 -19.04
N VAL A 331 -0.07 -16.20 -18.90
CA VAL A 331 0.25 -15.30 -19.99
C VAL A 331 1.73 -15.50 -20.30
N ASP A 332 2.02 -15.92 -21.52
CA ASP A 332 3.38 -16.01 -22.03
C ASP A 332 3.89 -14.60 -22.30
N VAL A 333 4.53 -14.01 -21.29
CA VAL A 333 5.18 -12.72 -21.40
C VAL A 333 6.68 -12.97 -21.44
N SER A 334 7.32 -12.56 -22.53
CA SER A 334 8.77 -12.66 -22.63
C SER A 334 9.44 -11.76 -21.58
N ASP A 335 10.60 -12.20 -21.06
CA ASP A 335 11.42 -11.34 -20.19
C ASP A 335 11.79 -10.03 -20.91
N GLU A 336 11.94 -10.05 -22.24
CA GLU A 336 12.21 -8.86 -23.05
C GLU A 336 11.05 -7.85 -22.99
N ASP A 337 9.79 -8.30 -23.10
CA ASP A 337 8.62 -7.44 -22.94
C ASP A 337 8.48 -6.87 -21.54
N ILE A 338 8.73 -7.70 -20.51
CA ILE A 338 8.72 -7.23 -19.11
C ILE A 338 9.75 -6.13 -18.94
N MET A 339 10.97 -6.32 -19.46
CA MET A 339 12.04 -5.34 -19.34
C MET A 339 11.72 -4.05 -20.10
N ARG A 340 11.27 -4.16 -21.36
CA ARG A 340 10.88 -3.02 -22.19
C ARG A 340 9.76 -2.20 -21.54
N LEU A 341 8.68 -2.84 -21.10
CA LEU A 341 7.55 -2.18 -20.43
C LEU A 341 7.97 -1.56 -19.10
N SER A 342 8.85 -2.23 -18.34
CA SER A 342 9.39 -1.66 -17.09
C SER A 342 10.17 -0.39 -17.35
N ASP A 343 10.98 -0.34 -18.42
CA ASP A 343 11.71 0.86 -18.85
C ASP A 343 10.76 1.97 -19.29
N GLU A 344 9.73 1.65 -20.09
CA GLU A 344 8.71 2.61 -20.52
C GLU A 344 7.98 3.23 -19.32
N ILE A 345 7.52 2.41 -18.36
CA ILE A 345 6.81 2.87 -17.16
C ILE A 345 7.71 3.70 -16.26
N LEU A 346 8.94 3.26 -15.99
CA LEU A 346 9.89 4.02 -15.18
C LEU A 346 10.17 5.39 -15.80
N ASN A 347 10.46 5.43 -17.10
CA ASN A 347 10.73 6.68 -17.81
C ASN A 347 9.49 7.60 -17.83
N SER A 348 8.30 7.03 -18.05
CA SER A 348 7.03 7.78 -18.05
C SER A 348 6.73 8.39 -16.69
N ALA A 349 6.89 7.60 -15.62
CA ALA A 349 6.62 8.06 -14.27
C ALA A 349 7.63 9.10 -13.78
N VAL A 350 8.93 8.95 -14.10
CA VAL A 350 9.95 9.97 -13.83
C VAL A 350 9.61 11.27 -14.54
N ARG A 351 9.25 11.22 -15.83
CA ARG A 351 8.83 12.42 -16.58
C ARG A 351 7.61 13.09 -15.95
N GLN A 352 6.61 12.32 -15.54
CA GLN A 352 5.42 12.87 -14.89
C GLN A 352 5.78 13.54 -13.56
N GLU A 353 6.62 12.92 -12.73
CA GLU A 353 7.06 13.49 -11.46
C GLU A 353 7.87 14.79 -11.67
N GLU A 354 8.73 14.82 -12.69
CA GLU A 354 9.44 16.04 -13.11
C GLU A 354 8.48 17.15 -13.52
N GLU A 355 7.47 16.84 -14.33
CA GLU A 355 6.45 17.80 -14.76
C GLU A 355 5.62 18.31 -13.59
N GLU A 356 5.25 17.44 -12.63
CA GLU A 356 4.53 17.83 -11.41
C GLU A 356 5.38 18.75 -10.52
N VAL A 357 6.66 18.43 -10.33
CA VAL A 357 7.59 19.26 -9.56
C VAL A 357 7.81 20.60 -10.24
N VAL A 358 8.05 20.63 -11.55
CA VAL A 358 8.17 21.88 -12.32
C VAL A 358 6.89 22.71 -12.20
N ALA A 359 5.72 22.09 -12.32
CA ALA A 359 4.44 22.78 -12.17
C ALA A 359 4.23 23.34 -10.74
N GLN A 360 4.65 22.62 -9.71
CA GLN A 360 4.60 23.09 -8.32
C GLN A 360 5.60 24.23 -8.08
N LEU A 361 6.84 24.07 -8.55
CA LEU A 361 7.87 25.11 -8.48
C LEU A 361 7.41 26.39 -9.17
N ASN A 362 6.80 26.29 -10.36
CA ASN A 362 6.28 27.45 -11.07
C ASN A 362 5.16 28.17 -10.29
N LYS A 363 4.35 27.45 -9.51
CA LYS A 363 3.26 28.01 -8.70
C LYS A 363 3.69 28.48 -7.30
N ALA A 364 4.79 27.96 -6.77
CA ALA A 364 5.24 28.24 -5.41
C ALA A 364 5.76 29.69 -5.28
N PRO A 365 5.43 30.40 -4.18
CA PRO A 365 6.12 31.63 -3.79
C PRO A 365 7.61 31.37 -3.56
N VAL A 366 8.49 32.35 -3.83
CA VAL A 366 9.96 32.23 -3.68
C VAL A 366 10.40 31.71 -2.32
N ALA A 367 9.72 32.15 -1.26
CA ALA A 367 10.02 31.73 0.12
C ALA A 367 9.78 30.22 0.35
N GLU A 368 8.91 29.59 -0.44
CA GLU A 368 8.61 28.15 -0.37
C GLU A 368 9.36 27.36 -1.46
N ALA A 369 9.82 28.02 -2.53
CA ALA A 369 10.56 27.40 -3.62
C ALA A 369 11.85 26.71 -3.15
N GLN A 370 12.46 27.19 -2.06
CA GLN A 370 13.64 26.57 -1.46
C GLN A 370 13.30 25.23 -0.77
N ASP A 371 12.16 25.13 -0.10
CA ASP A 371 11.69 23.86 0.51
C ASP A 371 11.28 22.86 -0.59
N TYR A 372 10.63 23.33 -1.66
CA TYR A 372 10.35 22.49 -2.83
C TYR A 372 11.62 22.05 -3.56
N PHE A 373 12.64 22.91 -3.67
CA PHE A 373 13.93 22.59 -4.26
C PHE A 373 14.69 21.53 -3.45
N LEU A 374 14.71 21.65 -2.12
CA LEU A 374 15.31 20.65 -1.24
C LEU A 374 14.53 19.32 -1.28
N ALA A 375 13.20 19.36 -1.38
CA ALA A 375 12.37 18.18 -1.57
C ALA A 375 12.55 17.53 -2.96
N ALA A 376 12.90 18.34 -3.97
CA ALA A 376 13.14 17.90 -5.34
C ALA A 376 14.61 17.54 -5.63
N LEU A 377 15.55 17.85 -4.72
CA LEU A 377 16.96 17.47 -4.82
C LEU A 377 17.20 15.96 -5.13
N PRO A 378 16.42 15.02 -4.55
CA PRO A 378 16.44 13.60 -4.95
C PRO A 378 16.09 13.33 -6.41
N LEU A 379 15.23 14.18 -6.99
CA LEU A 379 14.68 14.09 -8.34
C LEU A 379 15.54 14.80 -9.39
N VAL A 380 16.68 15.39 -9.00
CA VAL A 380 17.61 16.08 -9.91
C VAL A 380 18.39 15.06 -10.73
N HIS A 381 17.66 14.32 -11.55
CA HIS A 381 18.18 13.42 -12.56
C HIS A 381 17.96 13.95 -13.97
N SER A 382 17.08 14.94 -14.19
CA SER A 382 16.96 15.61 -15.49
C SER A 382 17.52 17.02 -15.54
N LEU A 383 18.21 17.27 -16.64
CA LEU A 383 18.61 18.59 -17.12
C LEU A 383 17.41 19.54 -17.32
N ARG A 384 16.18 19.00 -17.46
CA ARG A 384 14.95 19.79 -17.60
C ARG A 384 14.58 20.50 -16.30
N LEU A 385 14.59 19.79 -15.17
CA LEU A 385 14.29 20.39 -13.87
C LEU A 385 15.31 21.48 -13.52
N ALA A 386 16.60 21.20 -13.75
CA ALA A 386 17.69 22.16 -13.53
C ALA A 386 17.52 23.44 -14.37
N ARG A 387 17.10 23.32 -15.65
CA ARG A 387 16.82 24.46 -16.51
C ARG A 387 15.60 25.25 -16.04
N SER A 388 14.51 24.60 -15.66
CA SER A 388 13.31 25.31 -15.20
C SER A 388 13.56 26.11 -13.91
N ILE A 389 14.36 25.56 -12.99
CA ILE A 389 14.77 26.24 -11.76
C ILE A 389 15.61 27.49 -12.09
N ARG A 390 16.58 27.33 -13.00
CA ARG A 390 17.40 28.45 -13.48
C ARG A 390 16.53 29.54 -14.09
N ASP A 391 15.65 29.18 -15.01
CA ASP A 391 14.86 30.13 -15.80
C ASP A 391 13.91 30.92 -14.89
N LYS A 392 13.21 30.25 -13.96
CA LYS A 392 12.34 30.94 -12.98
C LYS A 392 13.12 31.90 -12.07
N ALA A 393 14.28 31.48 -11.59
CA ALA A 393 15.09 32.32 -10.70
C ALA A 393 15.73 33.51 -11.45
N VAL A 394 16.02 33.37 -12.76
CA VAL A 394 16.44 34.50 -13.62
C VAL A 394 15.29 35.49 -13.80
N ASP A 395 14.09 35.02 -14.12
CA ASP A 395 12.90 35.87 -14.32
C ASP A 395 12.54 36.70 -13.08
N GLU A 396 12.85 36.19 -11.89
CA GLU A 396 12.57 36.85 -10.60
C GLU A 396 13.77 37.62 -10.00
N GLY A 397 14.87 37.78 -10.77
CA GLY A 397 16.01 38.62 -10.38
C GLY A 397 17.02 37.97 -9.43
N LEU A 398 17.02 36.64 -9.29
CA LEU A 398 17.89 35.85 -8.42
C LEU A 398 19.10 35.23 -9.16
N GLY A 399 19.57 35.90 -10.23
CA GLY A 399 20.47 35.34 -11.25
C GLY A 399 21.72 34.61 -10.75
N ASP A 400 22.43 35.14 -9.75
CA ASP A 400 23.66 34.51 -9.25
C ASP A 400 23.37 33.21 -8.47
N ILE A 401 22.33 33.22 -7.64
CA ILE A 401 21.89 32.05 -6.86
C ILE A 401 21.33 30.96 -7.78
N ALA A 402 20.58 31.36 -8.81
CA ALA A 402 20.02 30.49 -9.84
C ALA A 402 21.11 29.69 -10.57
N GLU A 403 22.20 30.35 -10.95
CA GLU A 403 23.29 29.74 -11.69
C GLU A 403 24.10 28.78 -10.81
N ILE A 404 24.31 29.11 -9.52
CA ILE A 404 24.92 28.21 -8.54
C ILE A 404 24.08 26.94 -8.38
N TYR A 405 22.76 27.06 -8.21
CA TYR A 405 21.88 25.90 -8.07
C TYR A 405 21.75 25.08 -9.36
N ALA A 406 21.75 25.73 -10.53
CA ALA A 406 21.75 25.04 -11.82
C ALA A 406 23.05 24.27 -12.07
N ARG A 407 24.21 24.84 -11.70
CA ARG A 407 25.52 24.18 -11.78
C ARG A 407 25.64 23.02 -10.79
N LEU A 408 25.16 23.20 -9.56
CA LEU A 408 25.04 22.13 -8.56
C LEU A 408 24.15 20.99 -9.06
N ALA A 409 22.99 21.31 -9.62
CA ALA A 409 22.09 20.33 -10.23
C ALA A 409 22.77 19.56 -11.38
N LEU A 410 23.51 20.26 -12.25
CA LEU A 410 24.29 19.63 -13.32
C LEU A 410 25.38 18.71 -12.78
N LEU A 411 26.12 19.14 -11.76
CA LEU A 411 27.18 18.37 -11.11
C LEU A 411 26.65 17.11 -10.43
N MET A 412 25.47 17.19 -9.78
CA MET A 412 24.80 16.06 -9.14
C MET A 412 24.32 14.98 -10.13
N THR A 413 24.13 15.32 -11.42
CA THR A 413 23.82 14.32 -12.46
C THR A 413 25.02 13.48 -12.90
N THR A 414 26.25 13.85 -12.53
CA THR A 414 27.46 13.09 -12.87
C THR A 414 27.79 12.03 -11.82
N GLU A 415 28.21 10.84 -12.27
CA GLU A 415 28.41 9.63 -11.44
C GLU A 415 29.37 9.82 -10.25
N VAL A 416 30.28 10.78 -10.37
CA VAL A 416 31.32 11.11 -9.38
C VAL A 416 30.75 11.71 -8.09
N PHE A 417 29.63 12.43 -8.13
CA PHE A 417 29.09 13.11 -6.95
C PHE A 417 28.15 12.24 -6.09
N ARG A 418 27.71 11.07 -6.58
CA ARG A 418 26.73 10.22 -5.88
C ARG A 418 27.22 9.65 -4.55
N ARG A 419 28.54 9.51 -4.36
CA ARG A 419 29.13 8.92 -3.14
C ARG A 419 29.19 9.87 -1.94
N ASP A 420 29.28 11.19 -2.17
CA ASP A 420 29.58 12.13 -1.08
C ASP A 420 28.36 12.90 -0.54
N ILE A 421 27.18 12.73 -1.15
CA ILE A 421 25.96 13.48 -0.82
C ILE A 421 25.51 13.31 0.65
N ALA A 422 25.74 12.16 1.28
CA ALA A 422 25.35 11.92 2.67
C ALA A 422 26.06 12.85 3.67
N VAL A 423 27.30 13.26 3.37
CA VAL A 423 28.09 14.18 4.20
C VAL A 423 27.59 15.62 4.03
N TYR A 424 27.14 15.98 2.83
CA TYR A 424 26.76 17.36 2.50
C TYR A 424 25.31 17.70 2.86
N SER A 425 24.39 16.73 2.83
CA SER A 425 23.01 16.92 3.32
C SER A 425 22.95 17.21 4.83
N MET A 426 23.90 16.70 5.62
CA MET A 426 24.04 17.03 7.04
C MET A 426 24.47 18.48 7.30
N ILE A 427 25.18 19.10 6.36
CA ILE A 427 25.68 20.47 6.49
C ILE A 427 24.57 21.50 6.19
N ILE A 428 23.64 21.17 5.29
CA ILE A 428 22.56 22.08 4.85
C ILE A 428 21.39 22.14 5.86
N LEU A 429 21.18 21.12 6.69
CA LEU A 429 20.02 21.03 7.59
C LEU A 429 20.15 21.79 8.93
N ASN A 430 21.25 22.50 9.18
CA ASN A 430 21.44 23.23 10.44
C ASN A 430 20.99 24.70 10.32
N ARG A 431 19.76 24.98 10.78
CA ARG A 431 18.93 26.16 10.42
C ARG A 431 19.29 27.52 11.04
N ASN A 432 20.35 27.66 11.84
CA ASN A 432 20.58 28.90 12.60
C ASN A 432 21.91 29.56 12.24
N SER A 433 21.83 30.72 11.56
CA SER A 433 22.91 31.60 11.03
C SER A 433 23.43 31.24 9.63
N PHE A 434 22.78 31.73 8.57
CA PHE A 434 23.00 31.19 7.22
C PHE A 434 23.01 32.21 6.05
N PHE A 435 23.37 33.48 6.28
CA PHE A 435 23.56 34.43 5.15
C PHE A 435 25.03 34.76 4.87
N ASP A 436 25.88 34.90 5.88
CA ASP A 436 27.31 35.26 5.65
C ASP A 436 28.22 34.05 5.36
N GLN A 437 27.84 32.85 5.80
CA GLN A 437 28.66 31.63 5.59
C GLN A 437 28.36 30.94 4.26
N THR A 438 27.17 31.16 3.70
CA THR A 438 26.72 30.50 2.45
C THR A 438 27.53 30.97 1.26
N ASP A 439 27.91 32.25 1.23
CA ASP A 439 28.70 32.80 0.14
C ASP A 439 30.14 32.26 0.14
N GLN A 440 30.75 32.07 1.32
CA GLN A 440 32.08 31.47 1.43
C GLN A 440 32.07 29.97 1.12
N VAL A 441 31.07 29.22 1.61
CA VAL A 441 30.94 27.79 1.30
C VAL A 441 30.68 27.57 -0.19
N VAL A 442 29.86 28.41 -0.82
CA VAL A 442 29.62 28.36 -2.27
C VAL A 442 30.86 28.78 -3.05
N ARG A 443 31.59 29.82 -2.65
CA ARG A 443 32.86 30.22 -3.30
C ARG A 443 33.93 29.14 -3.17
N ASP A 444 34.05 28.51 -2.01
CA ASP A 444 34.96 27.39 -1.77
C ASP A 444 34.55 26.16 -2.61
N LEU A 445 33.25 25.93 -2.77
CA LEU A 445 32.72 24.87 -3.61
C LEU A 445 33.03 25.14 -5.10
N VAL A 446 32.77 26.36 -5.58
CA VAL A 446 33.08 26.79 -6.95
C VAL A 446 34.59 26.73 -7.20
N ALA A 447 35.42 27.13 -6.24
CA ALA A 447 36.87 27.02 -6.32
C ALA A 447 37.34 25.57 -6.45
N ARG A 448 36.79 24.65 -5.64
CA ARG A 448 37.09 23.21 -5.73
C ARG A 448 36.56 22.55 -7.00
N ILE A 449 35.40 22.98 -7.50
CA ILE A 449 34.85 22.54 -8.78
C ILE A 449 35.78 22.96 -9.92
N ASN A 450 36.22 24.23 -9.94
CA ASN A 450 37.17 24.74 -10.92
C ASN A 450 38.53 24.05 -10.84
N ASP A 451 38.98 23.67 -9.64
CA ASP A 451 40.19 22.88 -9.44
C ASP A 451 40.01 21.43 -9.92
N SER A 452 38.80 20.88 -9.80
CA SER A 452 38.44 19.56 -10.34
C SER A 452 38.32 19.56 -11.87
N GLU A 453 37.85 20.66 -12.48
CA GLU A 453 37.83 20.84 -13.93
C GLU A 453 39.24 20.99 -14.49
N LYS A 454 40.11 21.78 -13.83
CA LYS A 454 41.55 21.81 -14.14
C LYS A 454 42.21 20.45 -13.97
N SER A 455 41.82 19.68 -12.95
CA SER A 455 42.32 18.31 -12.75
C SER A 455 41.81 17.35 -13.82
N ARG A 456 40.56 17.48 -14.28
CA ARG A 456 40.00 16.73 -15.41
C ARG A 456 40.66 17.11 -16.73
N GLU A 457 40.89 18.38 -16.98
CA GLU A 457 41.59 18.88 -18.17
C GLU A 457 43.07 18.45 -18.15
N ASN A 458 43.71 18.40 -16.97
CA ASN A 458 45.05 17.84 -16.82
C ASN A 458 45.09 16.32 -17.02
N ILE A 459 44.09 15.57 -16.52
CA ILE A 459 43.96 14.12 -16.76
C ILE A 459 43.67 13.86 -18.24
N PHE A 460 42.78 14.63 -18.86
CA PHE A 460 42.45 14.51 -20.28
C PHE A 460 43.63 14.88 -21.19
N ASN A 461 44.37 15.94 -20.87
CA ASN A 461 45.60 16.33 -21.58
C ASN A 461 46.78 15.39 -21.30
N ARG A 462 46.81 14.73 -20.14
CA ARG A 462 47.77 13.67 -19.83
C ARG A 462 47.45 12.40 -20.62
N LEU A 463 46.19 11.98 -20.67
CA LEU A 463 45.73 10.85 -21.48
C LEU A 463 45.93 11.11 -22.99
N LYS A 464 45.75 12.36 -23.45
CA LYS A 464 46.00 12.76 -24.84
C LYS A 464 47.49 12.80 -25.20
N ARG A 465 48.37 13.07 -24.23
CA ARG A 465 49.84 12.96 -24.36
C ARG A 465 50.30 11.50 -24.32
N GLU A 466 49.75 10.71 -23.40
CA GLU A 466 50.04 9.28 -23.27
C GLU A 466 49.47 8.48 -24.46
N SER A 467 48.40 8.95 -25.12
CA SER A 467 47.88 8.34 -26.36
C SER A 467 48.64 8.75 -27.63
N SER A 468 49.42 9.85 -27.61
CA SER A 468 50.30 10.22 -28.73
C SER A 468 51.63 9.46 -28.74
N ASP A 469 51.96 8.77 -27.64
CA ASP A 469 53.13 7.88 -27.53
C ASP A 469 52.79 6.41 -27.85
N LEU A 470 51.53 6.10 -28.17
CA LEU A 470 51.11 4.78 -28.66
C LEU A 470 50.99 4.78 -30.18
N THR A 471 52.15 4.78 -30.85
CA THR A 471 52.28 4.20 -32.20
C THR A 471 52.73 2.74 -32.08
N LEU A 472 51.76 1.86 -31.89
CA LEU A 472 51.59 0.55 -32.54
C LEU A 472 50.33 -0.15 -32.03
#